data_AF-A0A2X3FGY1-F1
#
_entry.id   AF-A0A2X3FGY1-F1
#
_cell.length_a   1.000
_cell.length_b   1.000
_cell.length_c   1.000
_cell.angle_alpha   90.00
_cell.angle_beta   90.00
_cell.angle_gamma   90.00
#
_symmetry.space_group_name_H-M   'P 1'
#
loop_
_entity.id
_entity.type
_entity.pdbx_description
1 polymer ?
#
loop_
_entity_poly.entity_id
_entity_poly.type
_entity_poly.pdbx_seq_one_letter_code
_entity_poly.pdbx_strand_id
1 'polypeptide(L)'
;MDDKESKVKKIVFSVIAACSLFALFGCNHRAETDTVQPAAMEELKPMQQSWRGVLPCADCEGIDTSLFLEKDGTWVMNEHYQGARREPSSFASYGTWARTADKLVLTNSKGEKSYFRAKGDKLEMLDRNGSPHSVSSQLYPGASEGQPADDADGDARHVFLYGRCGNLYRLRDR
;
A
#
# COMPACT_ATOMS: atom_id res chain seq x y z
N MET A 1 -79.22 -18.18 -19.64
CA MET A 1 -78.00 -18.68 -18.97
C MET A 1 -77.13 -17.51 -18.49
N ASP A 2 -77.70 -16.35 -18.11
CA ASP A 2 -76.97 -15.07 -18.21
C ASP A 2 -76.80 -14.31 -16.87
N ASP A 3 -77.44 -14.75 -15.78
CA ASP A 3 -77.37 -14.07 -14.48
C ASP A 3 -76.14 -14.44 -13.64
N LYS A 4 -75.52 -15.61 -13.90
CA LYS A 4 -74.36 -16.09 -13.12
C LYS A 4 -73.04 -15.46 -13.55
N GLU A 5 -72.89 -15.11 -14.83
CA GLU A 5 -71.63 -14.58 -15.36
C GLU A 5 -71.39 -13.11 -14.96
N SER A 6 -72.45 -12.29 -14.90
CA SER A 6 -72.38 -10.88 -14.48
C SER A 6 -71.98 -10.71 -13.01
N LYS A 7 -72.39 -11.63 -12.14
CA LYS A 7 -72.09 -11.58 -10.70
C LYS A 7 -70.62 -11.91 -10.42
N VAL A 8 -70.04 -12.87 -11.16
CA VAL A 8 -68.62 -13.24 -11.04
C VAL A 8 -67.71 -12.11 -11.54
N LYS A 9 -68.07 -11.45 -12.64
CA LYS A 9 -67.27 -10.33 -13.20
C LYS A 9 -67.25 -9.12 -12.26
N LYS A 10 -68.36 -8.81 -11.58
CA LYS A 10 -68.45 -7.73 -10.56
C LYS A 10 -67.63 -8.04 -9.30
N ILE A 11 -67.58 -9.31 -8.88
CA ILE A 11 -66.77 -9.74 -7.74
C ILE A 11 -65.27 -9.70 -8.09
N VAL A 12 -64.89 -10.11 -9.30
CA VAL A 12 -63.49 -10.05 -9.76
C VAL A 12 -62.97 -8.61 -9.87
N PHE A 13 -63.78 -7.67 -10.40
CA PHE A 13 -63.38 -6.26 -10.46
C PHE A 13 -63.25 -5.60 -9.07
N SER A 14 -64.05 -6.01 -8.09
CA SER A 14 -63.98 -5.47 -6.71
C SER A 14 -62.78 -5.99 -5.92
N VAL A 15 -62.30 -7.20 -6.18
CA VAL A 15 -61.13 -7.78 -5.49
C VAL A 15 -59.82 -7.19 -6.03
N ILE A 16 -59.76 -6.88 -7.32
CA ILE A 16 -58.57 -6.25 -7.93
C ILE A 16 -58.40 -4.80 -7.45
N ALA A 17 -59.48 -4.07 -7.21
CA ALA A 17 -59.43 -2.69 -6.71
C ALA A 17 -59.07 -2.57 -5.21
N ALA A 18 -59.25 -3.64 -4.42
CA ALA A 18 -58.96 -3.65 -2.99
C ALA A 18 -57.53 -4.15 -2.67
N CYS A 19 -56.96 -5.02 -3.51
CA CYS A 19 -55.60 -5.54 -3.30
C CYS A 19 -54.48 -4.56 -3.69
N SER A 20 -54.78 -3.50 -4.46
CA SER A 20 -53.80 -2.47 -4.84
C SER A 20 -53.45 -1.49 -3.72
N LEU A 21 -54.17 -1.50 -2.59
CA LEU A 21 -53.89 -0.63 -1.43
C LEU A 21 -53.04 -1.30 -0.33
N PHE A 22 -52.68 -2.58 -0.47
CA PHE A 22 -51.79 -3.28 0.48
C PHE A 22 -50.34 -3.45 -0.03
N ALA A 23 -50.01 -2.91 -1.20
CA ALA A 23 -48.66 -3.02 -1.78
C ALA A 23 -47.73 -1.82 -1.46
N LEU A 24 -48.00 -1.06 -0.38
CA LEU A 24 -47.11 0.00 0.10
C LEU A 24 -46.58 -0.21 1.53
N PHE A 25 -46.70 -1.41 2.09
CA PHE A 25 -45.98 -1.81 3.30
C PHE A 25 -44.96 -2.91 3.00
N GLY A 26 -43.87 -2.53 2.33
CA GLY A 26 -42.65 -3.33 2.16
C GLY A 26 -41.67 -2.52 1.30
N CYS A 27 -40.61 -1.90 1.83
CA CYS A 27 -39.71 -2.37 2.87
C CYS A 27 -39.34 -1.24 3.85
N ASN A 28 -39.53 -1.49 5.14
CA ASN A 28 -38.59 -1.05 6.18
C ASN A 28 -38.49 -2.16 7.24
N HIS A 29 -38.18 -3.37 6.79
CA HIS A 29 -37.52 -4.32 7.68
C HIS A 29 -36.08 -3.84 7.82
N ARG A 30 -35.86 -2.88 8.72
CA ARG A 30 -34.54 -2.67 9.29
C ARG A 30 -34.32 -3.92 10.14
N ALA A 31 -33.68 -4.93 9.56
CA ALA A 31 -32.91 -5.83 10.38
C ALA A 31 -31.96 -4.92 11.17
N GLU A 32 -32.23 -4.74 12.46
CA GLU A 32 -31.20 -4.45 13.44
C GLU A 32 -30.21 -5.62 13.36
N THR A 33 -29.37 -5.61 12.33
CA THR A 33 -27.97 -5.93 12.53
C THR A 33 -27.52 -4.90 13.54
N ASP A 34 -27.44 -5.34 14.79
CA ASP A 34 -26.61 -4.75 15.82
C ASP A 34 -25.28 -4.45 15.13
N THR A 35 -25.14 -3.21 14.66
CA THR A 35 -23.90 -2.72 14.12
C THR A 35 -23.01 -2.62 15.34
N VAL A 36 -22.34 -3.73 15.67
CA VAL A 36 -20.97 -3.67 16.17
C VAL A 36 -20.34 -2.64 15.25
N GLN A 37 -20.15 -1.44 15.79
CA GLN A 37 -19.41 -0.38 15.15
C GLN A 37 -18.23 -1.09 14.50
N PRO A 38 -18.08 -1.08 13.16
CA PRO A 38 -16.81 -1.47 12.60
C PRO A 38 -15.86 -0.50 13.28
N ALA A 39 -15.07 -0.99 14.24
CA ALA A 39 -14.00 -0.23 14.86
C ALA A 39 -13.32 0.43 13.69
N ALA A 40 -13.42 1.77 13.63
CA ALA A 40 -13.22 2.55 12.42
C ALA A 40 -12.09 1.88 11.65
N MET A 41 -12.41 1.29 10.48
CA MET A 41 -11.33 0.85 9.62
C MET A 41 -10.62 2.17 9.32
N GLU A 42 -9.49 2.38 9.97
CA GLU A 42 -8.72 3.57 9.73
C GLU A 42 -8.44 3.51 8.24
N GLU A 43 -8.93 4.50 7.50
CA GLU A 43 -8.76 4.55 6.06
C GLU A 43 -7.25 4.50 5.83
N LEU A 44 -6.76 3.32 5.39
CA LEU A 44 -5.34 3.06 5.28
C LEU A 44 -4.82 3.99 4.19
N LYS A 45 -4.23 5.11 4.61
CA LYS A 45 -3.58 6.07 3.71
C LYS A 45 -2.70 5.30 2.73
N PRO A 46 -2.73 5.62 1.42
CA PRO A 46 -1.88 4.98 0.43
C PRO A 46 -0.43 4.90 0.92
N MET A 47 0.15 3.70 0.87
CA MET A 47 1.51 3.49 1.35
C MET A 47 2.51 4.12 0.38
N GLN A 48 3.47 4.88 0.91
CA GLN A 48 4.61 5.34 0.11
C GLN A 48 5.36 4.13 -0.44
N GLN A 49 5.67 4.16 -1.74
CA GLN A 49 6.24 3.01 -2.44
C GLN A 49 7.77 2.93 -2.29
N SER A 50 8.45 4.08 -2.22
CA SER A 50 9.91 4.18 -2.14
C SER A 50 10.37 4.67 -0.78
N TRP A 51 11.37 3.99 -0.22
CA TRP A 51 12.00 4.32 1.05
C TRP A 51 13.52 4.22 0.93
N ARG A 52 14.25 5.14 1.57
CA ARG A 52 15.72 5.16 1.62
C ARG A 52 16.23 5.61 2.98
N GLY A 53 17.40 5.13 3.36
CA GLY A 53 18.08 5.61 4.56
C GLY A 53 19.33 4.80 4.86
N VAL A 54 20.10 5.24 5.85
CA VAL A 54 21.28 4.52 6.33
C VAL A 54 20.94 3.86 7.67
N LEU A 55 20.96 2.53 7.69
CA LEU A 55 20.73 1.75 8.90
C LEU A 55 22.04 1.59 9.69
N PRO A 56 21.97 1.59 11.04
CA PRO A 56 23.14 1.40 11.87
C PRO A 56 23.72 -0.01 11.68
N CYS A 57 25.04 -0.09 11.54
CA CYS A 57 25.79 -1.31 11.33
C CYS A 57 26.73 -1.58 12.51
N ALA A 58 26.92 -2.85 12.87
CA ALA A 58 27.74 -3.20 14.03
C ALA A 58 29.25 -3.11 13.75
N ASP A 59 29.67 -3.41 12.52
CA ASP A 59 31.05 -3.56 12.10
C ASP A 59 31.39 -2.79 10.81
N CYS A 60 30.47 -1.92 10.38
CA CYS A 60 30.62 -1.06 9.22
C CYS A 60 30.07 0.34 9.51
N GLU A 61 30.34 1.31 8.65
CA GLU A 61 29.95 2.72 8.89
C GLU A 61 28.43 2.90 8.88
N GLY A 62 27.76 2.09 8.06
CA GLY A 62 26.32 2.08 7.90
C GLY A 62 25.91 1.17 6.75
N ILE A 63 24.63 0.86 6.68
CA ILE A 63 24.04 0.11 5.56
C ILE A 63 23.14 1.08 4.80
N ASP A 64 23.53 1.47 3.59
CA ASP A 64 22.66 2.23 2.70
C ASP A 64 21.56 1.31 2.20
N THR A 65 20.33 1.58 2.62
CA THR A 65 19.17 0.73 2.37
C THR A 65 18.18 1.48 1.48
N SER A 66 17.84 0.88 0.35
CA SER A 66 16.76 1.32 -0.54
C SER A 66 15.67 0.24 -0.60
N LEU A 67 14.46 0.56 -0.17
CA LEU A 67 13.31 -0.34 -0.17
C LEU A 67 12.24 0.19 -1.14
N PHE A 68 11.78 -0.68 -2.03
CA PHE A 68 10.66 -0.44 -2.92
C PHE A 68 9.54 -1.43 -2.63
N LEU A 69 8.35 -0.92 -2.37
CA LEU A 69 7.11 -1.67 -2.20
C LEU A 69 6.31 -1.53 -3.49
N GLU A 70 6.13 -2.62 -4.21
CA GLU A 70 5.34 -2.67 -5.44
C GLU A 70 3.84 -2.77 -5.12
N LYS A 71 3.02 -2.23 -6.01
CA LYS A 71 1.54 -2.26 -5.86
C LYS A 71 0.95 -3.66 -5.99
N ASP A 72 1.69 -4.60 -6.57
CA ASP A 72 1.28 -6.01 -6.72
C ASP A 72 1.49 -6.83 -5.44
N GLY A 73 2.01 -6.23 -4.37
CA GLY A 73 2.30 -6.89 -3.09
C GLY A 73 3.70 -7.48 -3.00
N THR A 74 4.56 -7.24 -4.00
CA THR A 74 5.98 -7.61 -3.94
C THR A 74 6.87 -6.45 -3.49
N TRP A 75 8.07 -6.74 -3.02
CA TRP A 75 9.04 -5.72 -2.65
C TRP A 75 10.44 -6.10 -3.10
N VAL A 76 11.28 -5.08 -3.26
CA VAL A 76 12.70 -5.19 -3.54
C VAL A 76 13.45 -4.29 -2.57
N MET A 77 14.51 -4.81 -1.95
CA MET A 77 15.40 -4.05 -1.08
C MET A 77 16.83 -4.22 -1.55
N ASN A 78 17.56 -3.12 -1.66
CA ASN A 78 18.99 -3.11 -1.91
C ASN A 78 19.71 -2.55 -0.70
N GLU A 79 20.78 -3.22 -0.29
CA GLU A 79 21.58 -2.90 0.90
C GLU A 79 23.05 -2.82 0.48
N HIS A 80 23.68 -1.67 0.70
CA HIS A 80 25.10 -1.47 0.47
C HIS A 80 25.82 -1.19 1.80
N TYR A 81 26.77 -2.05 2.15
CA TYR A 81 27.53 -2.00 3.39
C TYR A 81 28.71 -1.04 3.21
N GLN A 82 28.63 0.13 3.83
CA GLN A 82 29.64 1.18 3.72
C GLN A 82 30.92 0.79 4.47
N GLY A 83 32.07 0.93 3.83
CA GLY A 83 33.36 0.54 4.41
C GLY A 83 33.55 -0.97 4.56
N ALA A 84 32.75 -1.78 3.86
CA ALA A 84 32.89 -3.23 3.87
C ALA A 84 34.30 -3.65 3.40
N ARG A 85 34.97 -4.47 4.21
CA ARG A 85 36.31 -5.00 3.90
C ARG A 85 36.26 -6.22 2.97
N ARG A 86 35.07 -6.76 2.72
CA ARG A 86 34.85 -8.00 1.97
C ARG A 86 33.78 -7.79 0.91
N GLU A 87 34.02 -8.35 -0.26
CA GLU A 87 33.07 -8.35 -1.38
C GLU A 87 32.26 -9.66 -1.40
N PRO A 88 30.99 -9.64 -1.87
CA PRO A 88 30.27 -8.45 -2.34
C PRO A 88 29.83 -7.53 -1.19
N SER A 89 29.96 -6.23 -1.38
CA SER A 89 29.52 -5.20 -0.40
C SER A 89 28.06 -4.76 -0.59
N SER A 90 27.39 -5.23 -1.66
CA SER A 90 26.00 -4.91 -1.98
C SER A 90 25.15 -6.17 -2.13
N PHE A 91 23.94 -6.13 -1.57
CA PHE A 91 23.00 -7.25 -1.56
C PHE A 91 21.60 -6.78 -1.92
N ALA A 92 20.95 -7.53 -2.81
CA ALA A 92 19.54 -7.34 -3.12
C ALA A 92 18.71 -8.49 -2.56
N SER A 93 17.58 -8.15 -1.94
CA SER A 93 16.58 -9.09 -1.47
C SER A 93 15.19 -8.71 -1.97
N TYR A 94 14.30 -9.70 -2.03
CA TYR A 94 12.96 -9.53 -2.56
C TYR A 94 11.99 -10.50 -1.90
N GLY A 95 10.70 -10.22 -2.03
CA GLY A 95 9.64 -11.11 -1.58
C GLY A 95 8.29 -10.44 -1.60
N THR A 96 7.44 -10.78 -0.63
CA THR A 96 6.09 -10.25 -0.51
C THR A 96 5.95 -9.36 0.73
N TRP A 97 5.11 -8.35 0.64
CA TRP A 97 4.82 -7.47 1.78
C TRP A 97 3.34 -7.45 2.09
N ALA A 98 3.05 -7.23 3.37
CA ALA A 98 1.69 -7.04 3.87
C ALA A 98 1.69 -5.90 4.87
N ARG A 99 0.61 -5.10 4.86
CA ARG A 99 0.41 -4.00 5.79
C ARG A 99 -0.83 -4.25 6.64
N THR A 100 -0.69 -4.08 7.94
CA THR A 100 -1.81 -3.98 8.90
C THR A 100 -2.00 -2.53 9.34
N ALA A 101 -2.94 -2.26 10.24
CA ALA A 101 -3.09 -0.92 10.83
C ALA A 101 -1.78 -0.42 11.48
N ASP A 102 -1.06 -1.32 12.16
CA ASP A 102 0.09 -0.95 12.99
C ASP A 102 1.46 -1.19 12.34
N LYS A 103 1.57 -2.19 11.44
CA LYS A 103 2.88 -2.70 10.98
C LYS A 103 2.91 -3.02 9.49
N LEU A 104 4.08 -2.83 8.90
CA LEU A 104 4.47 -3.38 7.60
C LEU A 104 5.33 -4.62 7.84
N VAL A 105 5.00 -5.72 7.17
CA VAL A 105 5.73 -6.99 7.26
C VAL A 105 6.30 -7.31 5.90
N LEU A 106 7.62 -7.42 5.81
CA LEU A 106 8.32 -7.93 4.62
C LEU A 106 8.65 -9.40 4.85
N THR A 107 8.24 -10.27 3.94
CA THR A 107 8.60 -11.69 3.93
C THR A 107 9.48 -11.96 2.73
N ASN A 108 10.71 -12.42 2.93
CA ASN A 108 11.63 -12.71 1.83
C ASN A 108 11.37 -14.10 1.22
N SER A 109 12.10 -14.43 0.15
CA SER A 109 12.00 -15.74 -0.53
C SER A 109 12.33 -16.95 0.34
N LYS A 110 13.02 -16.76 1.47
CA LYS A 110 13.34 -17.80 2.46
C LYS A 110 12.30 -17.90 3.59
N GLY A 111 11.27 -17.06 3.57
CA GLY A 111 10.25 -16.98 4.61
C GLY A 111 10.66 -16.20 5.85
N GLU A 112 11.82 -15.53 5.83
CA GLU A 112 12.27 -14.66 6.92
C GLU A 112 11.46 -13.36 6.91
N LYS A 113 11.14 -12.86 8.10
CA LYS A 113 10.27 -11.70 8.29
C LYS A 113 11.03 -10.52 8.88
N SER A 114 10.85 -9.37 8.27
CA SER A 114 11.28 -8.07 8.79
C SER A 114 10.05 -7.20 9.05
N TYR A 115 10.09 -6.45 10.14
CA TYR A 115 8.96 -5.69 10.64
C TYR A 115 9.29 -4.20 10.62
N PHE A 116 8.34 -3.40 10.15
CA PHE A 116 8.46 -1.95 10.10
C PHE A 116 7.17 -1.30 10.58
N ARG A 117 7.25 -0.03 10.99
CA ARG A 117 6.10 0.80 11.35
C ARG A 117 6.21 2.15 10.67
N ALA A 118 5.14 2.57 10.01
CA ALA A 118 5.03 3.94 9.53
C ALA A 118 4.80 4.87 10.75
N LYS A 119 5.64 5.89 10.90
CA LYS A 119 5.53 6.91 11.94
C LYS A 119 5.67 8.29 11.31
N GLY A 120 4.54 8.95 11.06
CA GLY A 120 4.49 10.15 10.22
C GLY A 120 4.94 9.80 8.80
N ASP A 121 5.91 10.55 8.27
CA ASP A 121 6.48 10.30 6.94
C ASP A 121 7.69 9.37 6.97
N LYS A 122 8.01 8.74 8.11
CA LYS A 122 9.16 7.84 8.24
C LYS A 122 8.73 6.39 8.40
N LEU A 123 9.61 5.47 8.02
CA LEU A 123 9.44 4.04 8.21
C LEU A 123 10.48 3.56 9.23
N GLU A 124 10.03 3.23 10.43
CA GLU A 124 10.87 2.75 11.52
C GLU A 124 10.98 1.23 11.47
N MET A 125 12.20 0.71 11.51
CA MET A 125 12.44 -0.72 11.62
C MET A 125 12.16 -1.19 13.06
N LEU A 126 11.45 -2.30 13.17
CA LEU A 126 11.10 -2.94 14.44
C LEU A 126 11.96 -4.18 14.66
N ASP A 127 12.08 -4.59 15.92
CA ASP A 127 12.70 -5.85 16.28
C ASP A 127 11.83 -7.07 15.89
N ARG A 128 12.33 -8.28 16.20
CA ARG A 128 11.63 -9.54 15.90
C ARG A 128 10.33 -9.72 16.68
N ASN A 129 10.17 -9.03 17.81
CA ASN A 129 8.95 -8.99 18.61
C ASN A 129 7.99 -7.89 18.12
N GLY A 130 8.43 -7.10 17.15
CA GLY A 130 7.72 -5.95 16.60
C GLY A 130 7.69 -4.75 17.55
N SER A 131 8.64 -4.65 18.49
CA SER A 131 8.87 -3.46 19.30
C SER A 131 9.86 -2.52 18.60
N PRO A 132 9.86 -1.21 18.91
CA PRO A 132 10.82 -0.28 18.32
C PRO A 132 12.24 -0.68 18.73
N HIS A 133 13.16 -0.65 17.77
CA HIS A 133 14.56 -0.89 18.06
C HIS A 133 15.15 0.30 18.85
N SER A 134 16.05 0.05 19.81
CA SER A 134 16.62 1.10 20.67
C SER A 134 17.59 2.02 19.94
N VAL A 135 18.19 1.54 18.84
CA VAL A 135 18.98 2.37 17.93
C VAL A 135 18.10 2.92 16.81
N SER A 136 18.40 4.14 16.38
CA SER A 136 17.63 4.84 15.36
C SER A 136 17.74 4.17 13.99
N SER A 137 16.82 3.25 13.70
CA SER A 137 16.71 2.55 12.42
C SER A 137 15.48 3.07 11.66
N GLN A 138 15.65 4.17 10.93
CA GLN A 138 14.57 4.87 10.22
C GLN A 138 14.90 5.01 8.74
N LEU A 139 13.95 4.70 7.88
CA LEU A 139 13.94 5.02 6.46
C LEU A 139 13.03 6.22 6.21
N TYR A 140 13.42 7.01 5.23
CA TYR A 140 12.73 8.22 4.77
C TYR A 140 12.11 7.95 3.40
N PRO A 141 11.08 8.70 2.99
CA PRO A 141 10.51 8.57 1.67
C PRO A 141 11.61 8.81 0.64
N GLY A 142 11.86 7.82 -0.21
CA GLY A 142 12.77 8.02 -1.33
C GLY A 142 12.10 8.97 -2.31
N ALA A 143 12.74 10.09 -2.65
CA ALA A 143 12.24 10.96 -3.70
C ALA A 143 11.96 10.11 -4.95
N SER A 144 10.70 10.15 -5.42
CA SER A 144 10.35 9.70 -6.76
C SER A 144 11.11 10.61 -7.73
N GLU A 145 11.96 10.05 -8.58
CA GLU A 145 12.71 10.72 -9.66
C GLU A 145 12.51 12.25 -9.75
N GLY A 146 13.51 13.02 -9.32
CA GLY A 146 13.53 14.47 -9.57
C GLY A 146 13.96 15.39 -8.43
N GLN A 147 14.52 14.89 -7.33
CA GLN A 147 15.20 15.74 -6.35
C GLN A 147 16.71 15.52 -6.45
N PRO A 148 17.50 16.57 -6.70
CA PRO A 148 18.96 16.48 -6.58
C PRO A 148 19.26 16.05 -5.15
N ALA A 149 20.09 15.00 -5.00
CA ALA A 149 20.86 14.91 -3.78
C ALA A 149 21.63 16.24 -3.67
N ASP A 150 21.71 16.78 -2.46
CA ASP A 150 22.54 17.94 -2.18
C ASP A 150 24.02 17.53 -2.36
N ASP A 151 24.45 17.44 -3.62
CA ASP A 151 25.83 17.23 -4.05
C ASP A 151 26.56 18.56 -3.84
N ALA A 152 27.03 18.78 -2.63
CA ALA A 152 28.12 19.68 -2.33
C ALA A 152 29.47 18.97 -2.59
N ASP A 153 29.69 18.49 -3.82
CA ASP A 153 31.03 18.38 -4.39
C ASP A 153 30.92 18.43 -5.91
N GLY A 154 31.59 19.41 -6.51
CA GLY A 154 31.45 19.72 -7.92
C GLY A 154 32.19 18.72 -8.80
N ASP A 155 31.51 17.66 -9.23
CA ASP A 155 31.90 16.92 -10.44
C ASP A 155 30.65 16.48 -11.22
N ALA A 156 30.19 17.35 -12.12
CA ALA A 156 29.02 17.14 -12.96
C ALA A 156 29.34 16.18 -14.13
N ARG A 157 29.61 14.91 -13.83
CA ARG A 157 29.68 13.84 -14.84
C ARG A 157 29.21 12.52 -14.25
N HIS A 158 27.90 12.28 -14.32
CA HIS A 158 27.25 10.98 -14.59
C HIS A 158 25.80 11.01 -14.07
N VAL A 159 24.94 11.80 -14.72
CA VAL A 159 23.49 11.63 -14.56
C VAL A 159 23.06 10.46 -15.45
N PHE A 160 22.86 9.29 -14.86
CA PHE A 160 22.15 8.18 -15.51
C PHE A 160 20.65 8.49 -15.53
N LEU A 161 20.20 9.16 -16.57
CA LEU A 161 18.77 9.27 -16.88
C LEU A 161 18.31 7.92 -17.46
N TYR A 162 17.62 7.10 -16.67
CA TYR A 162 16.76 6.06 -17.23
C TYR A 162 15.45 6.70 -17.73
N GLY A 163 15.60 7.49 -18.80
CA GLY A 163 14.52 8.06 -19.56
C GLY A 163 13.90 7.01 -20.48
N ARG A 164 12.65 6.68 -20.18
CA ARG A 164 11.61 6.10 -21.04
C ARG A 164 11.86 6.35 -22.55
N CYS A 165 11.97 5.26 -23.31
CA CYS A 165 11.87 5.13 -24.77
C CYS A 165 12.26 6.33 -25.67
N GLY A 166 13.40 6.20 -26.33
CA GLY A 166 13.54 6.44 -27.77
C GLY A 166 13.49 7.87 -28.27
N ASN A 167 14.64 8.56 -28.26
CA ASN A 167 15.23 9.17 -29.46
C ASN A 167 16.58 9.83 -29.11
N LEU A 168 17.62 9.42 -29.84
CA LEU A 168 19.00 9.87 -29.69
C LEU A 168 19.17 11.23 -30.39
N TYR A 169 19.19 12.34 -29.65
CA TYR A 169 19.66 13.61 -30.18
C TYR A 169 21.05 13.92 -29.62
N ARG A 170 22.05 13.87 -30.53
CA ARG A 170 23.43 14.28 -30.26
C ARG A 170 23.48 15.81 -30.22
N LEU A 171 23.43 16.40 -29.03
CA LEU A 171 23.67 17.83 -28.87
C LEU A 171 25.17 18.10 -29.12
N ARG A 172 25.40 19.02 -30.05
CA ARG A 172 26.70 19.48 -30.52
C ARG A 172 27.15 20.61 -29.60
N ASP A 173 28.30 20.45 -28.96
CA ASP A 173 28.93 21.46 -28.11
C ASP A 173 29.12 22.79 -28.87
N ARG A 174 28.86 23.90 -28.17
CA ARG A 174 29.43 25.21 -28.47
C ARG A 174 30.16 25.68 -27.22
#